data_AF-J5REK8-F1
#
_entry.id   AF-J5REK8-F1
#
_cell.length_a   1.000
_cell.length_b   1.000
_cell.length_c   1.000
_cell.angle_alpha   90.00
_cell.angle_beta   90.00
_cell.angle_gamma   90.00
#
_symmetry.space_group_name_H-M   'P 1'
#
loop_
_entity.id
_entity.type
_entity.pdbx_description
1 polymer ?
#
loop_
_entity_poly.entity_id
_entity_poly.type
_entity_poly.pdbx_seq_one_letter_code
_entity_poly.pdbx_strand_id
1 'polypeptide(L)'
;MVAQIDLQNCLEWAQNNGAFIDPKISFKITQEAGVSAFVNENFSPRPDQALVRVPEVLLITSQQALSEFPQAVSEKNLLSSVTQLYLSKLKFGPDAVHLKSFYKPYLDVLPLNLPQPYFWCTDEVVNLHGTDVYLTMRDTLNKLAEEWRQLFQALSIEHAAQDKQFLSLFQGSGKSAVVPLEQFCAHINLHKPEASEWNSFAAYLWSHCIFNSRAFPRIILNRADTDSTNLNEGFLYPIVDFLNHKNDVPVKWVMNEDNELCFMSQSATFSAQEELFNNYGNISNEKCLLNYGFWDSSNKYDFSRLTLKLPSALPKSIPVDFNKSGNSVNDDGNTTILQFNLKPSEPIPSTLLALFTYLSKLKCEEAPTVRSALQGVDQLSSVVSQRQLFYKNFKLKTSSNQNLRPHIIKLIKLYYQDNKKILNSTIEKLSVLQKRIFNANKEFSLSFKTIFKNEKTFANSLLLIFGAIKYEDLITKDCVNDALLLWIVKSVNDKTSKQDSFIKQTFKEVSDSIVIEKEDVTQFLSFYKKYFPNLSEKYQRSTTSAIGG
;
A
#
# COMPACT_ATOMS: atom_id res chain seq x y z
N MET A 1 -8.20 27.25 12.93
CA MET A 1 -6.74 27.24 13.20
C MET A 1 -6.55 27.43 14.68
N VAL A 2 -5.58 26.75 15.28
CA VAL A 2 -5.21 26.95 16.69
C VAL A 2 -4.81 28.42 16.87
N ALA A 3 -5.30 29.10 17.91
CA ALA A 3 -4.87 30.45 18.18
C ALA A 3 -3.54 30.44 18.93
N GLN A 4 -2.67 31.43 18.70
CA GLN A 4 -1.40 31.55 19.40
C GLN A 4 -1.58 31.60 20.94
N ILE A 5 -2.70 32.20 21.39
CA ILE A 5 -3.06 32.25 22.81
C ILE A 5 -3.36 30.86 23.38
N ASP A 6 -4.04 29.98 22.62
CA ASP A 6 -4.35 28.62 23.08
C ASP A 6 -3.07 27.80 23.23
N LEU A 7 -2.13 27.95 22.28
CA LEU A 7 -0.81 27.33 22.38
C LEU A 7 -0.06 27.80 23.62
N GLN A 8 -0.02 29.12 23.87
CA GLN A 8 0.65 29.68 25.04
C GLN A 8 0.01 29.15 26.35
N ASN A 9 -1.31 29.15 26.44
CA ASN A 9 -2.05 28.62 27.59
C ASN A 9 -1.74 27.14 27.84
N CYS A 10 -1.57 26.34 26.78
CA CYS A 10 -1.20 24.93 26.87
C CYS A 10 0.22 24.74 27.40
N LEU A 11 1.19 25.50 26.89
CA LEU A 11 2.58 25.45 27.36
C LEU A 11 2.68 25.86 28.84
N GLU A 12 1.99 26.93 29.23
CA GLU A 12 1.92 27.39 30.62
C GLU A 12 1.23 26.37 31.53
N TRP A 13 0.12 25.78 31.09
CA TRP A 13 -0.55 24.71 31.81
C TRP A 13 0.39 23.53 32.05
N ALA A 14 1.12 23.07 31.03
CA ALA A 14 2.05 21.97 31.18
C ALA A 14 3.17 22.32 32.18
N GLN A 15 3.77 23.50 32.07
CA GLN A 15 4.83 23.97 32.97
C GLN A 15 4.34 24.13 34.42
N ASN A 16 3.14 24.68 34.63
CA ASN A 16 2.51 24.82 35.94
C ASN A 16 2.21 23.46 36.60
N ASN A 17 2.11 22.39 35.80
CA ASN A 17 1.92 21.02 36.28
C ASN A 17 3.22 20.19 36.22
N GLY A 18 4.38 20.85 36.23
CA GLY A 18 5.69 20.20 36.38
C GLY A 18 6.37 19.77 35.09
N ALA A 19 5.82 20.08 33.92
CA ALA A 19 6.54 19.83 32.67
C ALA A 19 7.75 20.75 32.52
N PHE A 20 8.86 20.20 32.03
CA PHE A 20 10.06 20.94 31.68
C PHE A 20 10.21 20.98 30.16
N ILE A 21 10.50 22.17 29.63
CA ILE A 21 10.85 22.40 28.22
C ILE A 21 12.19 23.14 28.22
N ASP A 22 13.19 22.62 27.52
CA ASP A 22 14.50 23.29 27.43
C ASP A 22 14.30 24.73 26.89
N PRO A 23 14.87 25.77 27.54
CA PRO A 23 14.72 27.16 27.11
C PRO A 23 15.17 27.43 25.67
N LYS A 24 15.99 26.55 25.10
CA LYS A 24 16.40 26.63 23.69
C LYS A 24 15.32 26.15 22.73
N ILE A 25 14.19 25.65 23.21
CA ILE A 25 13.09 25.16 22.37
C ILE A 25 11.92 26.14 22.46
N SER A 26 11.38 26.52 21.31
CA SER A 26 10.13 27.27 21.23
C SER A 26 9.12 26.57 20.35
N PHE A 27 7.84 26.68 20.70
CA PHE A 27 6.73 26.18 19.88
C PHE A 27 6.09 27.34 19.13
N LYS A 28 5.83 27.15 17.85
CA LYS A 28 5.22 28.14 16.96
C LYS A 28 4.18 27.46 16.09
N ILE A 29 3.20 28.23 15.62
CA ILE A 29 2.21 27.76 14.65
C ILE A 29 2.72 28.08 13.25
N THR A 30 2.95 27.05 12.45
CA THR A 30 3.34 27.13 11.05
C THR A 30 2.12 26.96 10.15
N GLN A 31 2.16 27.56 8.95
CA GLN A 31 1.08 27.40 7.97
C GLN A 31 1.01 25.98 7.40
N GLU A 32 2.16 25.29 7.32
CA GLU A 32 2.26 23.98 6.65
C GLU A 32 1.97 22.82 7.59
N ALA A 33 2.45 22.87 8.83
CA ALA A 33 2.39 21.74 9.77
C ALA A 33 1.60 22.03 11.06
N GLY A 34 1.09 23.25 11.25
CA GLY A 34 0.42 23.63 12.49
C GLY A 34 1.43 23.86 13.62
N VAL A 35 1.14 23.37 14.82
CA VAL A 35 2.06 23.53 15.96
C VAL A 35 3.35 22.77 15.67
N SER A 36 4.50 23.42 15.83
CA SER A 36 5.82 22.85 15.54
C SER A 36 6.86 23.42 16.50
N ALA A 37 7.90 22.64 16.81
CA ALA A 37 8.96 23.04 17.74
C ALA A 37 10.24 23.41 17.00
N PHE A 38 10.92 24.45 17.45
CA PHE A 38 12.15 24.96 16.84
C PHE A 38 13.24 25.17 17.90
N VAL A 39 14.48 24.92 17.51
CA VAL A 39 15.65 25.26 18.32
C VAL A 39 16.00 26.73 18.09
N ASN A 40 16.16 27.50 19.17
CA ASN A 40 16.29 28.95 19.13
C ASN A 40 17.73 29.40 18.77
N GLU A 41 18.72 28.57 19.06
CA GLU A 41 20.15 28.86 18.90
C GLU A 41 20.93 27.61 18.46
N ASN A 42 22.17 27.81 18.01
CA ASN A 42 23.04 26.67 17.69
C ASN A 42 23.32 25.86 18.96
N PHE A 43 23.05 24.56 18.93
CA PHE A 43 23.07 23.75 20.14
C PHE A 43 23.37 22.28 19.84
N SER A 44 24.16 21.65 20.71
CA SER A 44 24.47 20.22 20.67
C SER A 44 23.96 19.55 21.95
N PRO A 45 22.79 18.88 21.92
CA PRO A 45 22.32 18.14 23.08
C PRO A 45 23.24 16.97 23.38
N ARG A 46 23.41 16.66 24.67
CA ARG A 46 23.96 15.35 25.04
C ARG A 46 22.94 14.26 24.65
N PRO A 47 23.37 13.05 24.26
CA PRO A 47 22.44 11.99 23.85
C PRO A 47 21.39 11.58 24.90
N ASP A 48 21.67 11.83 26.18
CA ASP A 48 20.83 11.59 27.34
C ASP A 48 20.15 12.86 27.89
N GLN A 49 20.36 14.01 27.24
CA GLN A 49 19.72 15.26 27.66
C GLN A 49 18.25 15.26 27.26
N ALA A 50 17.38 15.17 28.27
CA ALA A 50 15.96 15.39 28.09
C ALA A 50 15.70 16.85 27.68
N LEU A 51 15.16 17.02 26.49
CA LEU A 51 14.78 18.31 25.92
C LEU A 51 13.38 18.72 26.36
N VAL A 52 12.51 17.73 26.58
CA VAL A 52 11.19 17.91 27.18
C VAL A 52 10.99 16.80 28.20
N ARG A 53 10.50 17.14 29.40
CA ARG A 53 10.05 16.18 30.41
C ARG A 53 8.60 16.48 30.75
N VAL A 54 7.77 15.45 30.83
CA VAL A 54 6.35 15.60 31.17
C VAL A 54 5.99 14.58 32.23
N PRO A 55 5.54 15.03 33.42
CA PRO A 55 5.01 14.14 34.45
C PRO A 55 3.88 13.25 33.95
N GLU A 56 3.83 11.99 34.44
CA GLU A 56 2.82 11.01 34.03
C GLU A 56 1.37 11.50 34.22
N VAL A 57 1.12 12.39 35.19
CA VAL A 57 -0.20 12.98 35.47
C VAL A 57 -0.76 13.78 34.28
N LEU A 58 0.09 14.24 33.37
CA LEU A 58 -0.33 14.98 32.17
C LEU A 58 -0.62 14.04 30.98
N LEU A 59 -0.33 12.74 31.08
CA LEU A 59 -0.59 11.78 30.01
C LEU A 59 -2.07 11.39 29.99
N ILE A 60 -2.62 11.19 28.79
CA ILE A 60 -3.98 10.62 28.63
C ILE A 60 -3.84 9.12 28.38
N THR A 61 -4.15 8.32 29.40
CA THR A 61 -3.90 6.87 29.42
C THR A 61 -5.20 6.06 29.45
N SER A 62 -5.07 4.76 29.17
CA SER A 62 -6.16 3.78 29.28
C SER A 62 -6.73 3.67 30.69
N GLN A 63 -5.92 3.91 31.74
CA GLN A 63 -6.37 3.85 33.14
C GLN A 63 -7.39 4.96 33.45
N GLN A 64 -7.17 6.16 32.91
CA GLN A 64 -8.13 7.26 33.01
C GLN A 64 -9.41 6.93 32.22
N ALA A 65 -9.27 6.34 31.04
CA ALA A 65 -10.40 5.91 30.22
C ALA A 65 -11.25 4.83 30.92
N LEU A 66 -10.63 3.86 31.59
CA LEU A 66 -11.31 2.83 32.38
C LEU A 66 -12.02 3.40 33.63
N SER A 67 -11.52 4.49 34.19
CA SER A 67 -12.19 5.19 35.29
C SER A 67 -13.49 5.84 34.83
N GLU A 68 -13.52 6.36 33.60
CA GLU A 68 -14.72 6.94 32.97
C GLU A 68 -15.67 5.86 32.41
N PHE A 69 -15.13 4.72 31.96
CA PHE A 69 -15.90 3.58 31.45
C PHE A 69 -15.55 2.27 32.18
N PRO A 70 -15.99 2.09 33.44
CA PRO A 70 -15.65 0.91 34.23
C PRO A 70 -16.15 -0.41 33.62
N GLN A 71 -17.19 -0.37 32.78
CA GLN A 71 -17.69 -1.57 32.09
C GLN A 71 -16.67 -2.16 31.11
N ALA A 72 -15.72 -1.36 30.62
CA ALA A 72 -14.74 -1.80 29.64
C ALA A 72 -13.59 -2.64 30.23
N VAL A 73 -13.52 -2.78 31.57
CA VAL A 73 -12.45 -3.55 32.24
C VAL A 73 -12.43 -5.02 31.80
N SER A 74 -13.58 -5.59 31.45
CA SER A 74 -13.67 -6.95 30.91
C SER A 74 -13.24 -7.08 29.44
N GLU A 75 -13.17 -5.96 28.71
CA GLU A 75 -12.92 -5.91 27.27
C GLU A 75 -11.46 -5.59 26.95
N LYS A 76 -10.53 -6.45 27.39
CA LYS A 76 -9.08 -6.21 27.24
C LYS A 76 -8.63 -5.94 25.79
N ASN A 77 -9.31 -6.52 24.81
CA ASN A 77 -9.00 -6.31 23.38
C ASN A 77 -9.41 -4.93 22.85
N LEU A 78 -10.23 -4.18 23.60
CA LEU A 78 -10.78 -2.88 23.20
C LEU A 78 -10.15 -1.71 23.96
N LEU A 79 -9.14 -1.91 24.81
CA LEU A 79 -8.56 -0.85 25.65
C LEU A 79 -8.11 0.38 24.85
N SER A 80 -7.52 0.18 23.67
CA SER A 80 -7.14 1.29 22.77
C SER A 80 -8.37 2.05 22.25
N SER A 81 -9.41 1.31 21.83
CA SER A 81 -10.70 1.86 21.38
C SER A 81 -11.43 2.63 22.51
N VAL A 82 -11.37 2.13 23.75
CA VAL A 82 -11.92 2.79 24.94
C VAL A 82 -11.19 4.09 25.21
N THR A 83 -9.86 4.11 25.07
CA THR A 83 -9.05 5.33 25.26
C THR A 83 -9.35 6.37 24.18
N GLN A 84 -9.54 5.93 22.93
CA GLN A 84 -9.99 6.82 21.84
C GLN A 84 -11.40 7.38 22.12
N LEU A 85 -12.33 6.56 22.62
CA LEU A 85 -13.65 7.04 23.02
C LEU A 85 -13.59 8.03 24.20
N TYR A 86 -12.70 7.80 25.16
CA TYR A 86 -12.46 8.73 26.26
C TYR A 86 -11.97 10.09 25.76
N LEU A 87 -11.02 10.11 24.82
CA LEU A 87 -10.59 11.35 24.17
C LEU A 87 -11.76 12.06 23.45
N SER A 88 -12.61 11.31 22.75
CA SER A 88 -13.82 11.86 22.13
C SER A 88 -14.71 12.56 23.15
N LYS A 89 -14.93 11.91 24.30
CA LYS A 89 -15.74 12.43 25.41
C LYS A 89 -15.08 13.62 26.11
N LEU A 90 -13.75 13.64 26.24
CA LEU A 90 -13.01 14.81 26.73
C LEU A 90 -13.18 16.01 25.78
N LYS A 91 -13.09 15.80 24.46
CA LYS A 91 -13.16 16.91 23.50
C LYS A 91 -14.57 17.44 23.28
N PHE A 92 -15.55 16.55 23.09
CA PHE A 92 -16.89 16.88 22.62
C PHE A 92 -18.00 16.59 23.65
N GLY A 93 -17.66 15.99 24.80
CA GLY A 93 -18.63 15.66 25.84
C GLY A 93 -19.02 16.87 26.69
N PRO A 94 -19.92 16.68 27.66
CA PRO A 94 -20.32 17.74 28.59
C PRO A 94 -19.15 18.17 29.51
N ASP A 95 -19.25 19.35 30.12
CA ASP A 95 -18.19 19.87 31.01
C ASP A 95 -18.03 19.08 32.31
N ALA A 96 -19.02 18.26 32.67
CA ALA A 96 -18.98 17.39 33.84
C ALA A 96 -18.06 16.17 33.69
N VAL A 97 -17.49 15.93 32.51
CA VAL A 97 -16.58 14.79 32.26
C VAL A 97 -15.32 14.92 33.12
N HIS A 98 -14.92 13.81 33.75
CA HIS A 98 -13.75 13.79 34.63
C HIS A 98 -12.47 14.18 33.87
N LEU A 99 -11.65 15.06 34.48
CA LEU A 99 -10.42 15.65 33.93
C LEU A 99 -10.58 16.53 32.67
N LYS A 100 -11.79 16.75 32.15
CA LYS A 100 -11.98 17.63 30.98
C LYS A 100 -11.47 19.05 31.23
N SER A 101 -11.83 19.66 32.37
CA SER A 101 -11.34 20.99 32.73
C SER A 101 -9.83 21.03 32.93
N PHE A 102 -9.24 19.93 33.43
CA PHE A 102 -7.80 19.80 33.61
C PHE A 102 -7.07 19.78 32.26
N TYR A 103 -7.53 18.97 31.31
CA TYR A 103 -6.92 18.86 29.98
C TYR A 103 -7.32 19.94 28.99
N LYS A 104 -8.23 20.85 29.36
CA LYS A 104 -8.77 21.86 28.45
C LYS A 104 -7.70 22.62 27.65
N PRO A 105 -6.58 23.11 28.26
CA PRO A 105 -5.55 23.80 27.51
C PRO A 105 -4.90 22.95 26.40
N TYR A 106 -4.68 21.65 26.67
CA TYR A 106 -4.19 20.71 25.66
C TYR A 106 -5.25 20.41 24.59
N LEU A 107 -6.49 20.15 24.99
CA LEU A 107 -7.59 19.85 24.08
C LEU A 107 -7.87 21.00 23.12
N ASP A 108 -7.75 22.26 23.57
CA ASP A 108 -7.97 23.45 22.74
C ASP A 108 -6.89 23.61 21.64
N VAL A 109 -5.69 23.05 21.84
CA VAL A 109 -4.61 23.04 20.85
C VAL A 109 -4.77 21.90 19.83
N LEU A 110 -5.50 20.83 20.14
CA LEU A 110 -5.72 19.73 19.20
C LEU A 110 -6.53 20.20 17.97
N PRO A 111 -6.09 19.85 16.75
CA PRO A 111 -6.76 20.29 15.52
C PRO A 111 -8.14 19.64 15.39
N LEU A 112 -9.18 20.47 15.21
CA LEU A 112 -10.53 20.01 14.88
C LEU A 112 -10.63 19.54 13.41
N ASN A 113 -10.01 20.31 12.50
CA ASN A 113 -9.95 19.97 11.09
C ASN A 113 -8.67 19.18 10.82
N LEU A 114 -8.85 17.90 10.53
CA LEU A 114 -7.77 16.94 10.38
C LEU A 114 -7.35 16.78 8.90
N PRO A 115 -6.04 16.75 8.58
CA PRO A 115 -5.55 16.66 7.19
C PRO A 115 -5.66 15.26 6.58
N GLN A 116 -5.89 14.22 7.41
CA GLN A 116 -5.96 12.84 6.98
C GLN A 116 -7.08 12.62 5.94
N PRO A 117 -6.89 11.69 4.99
CA PRO A 117 -7.82 11.49 3.89
C PRO A 117 -9.20 10.98 4.29
N TYR A 118 -9.36 10.51 5.52
CA TYR A 118 -10.66 10.12 6.08
C TYR A 118 -11.67 11.29 6.17
N PHE A 119 -11.17 12.54 6.19
CA PHE A 119 -11.99 13.76 6.20
C PHE A 119 -12.02 14.45 4.82
N TRP A 120 -11.69 13.73 3.75
CA TRP A 120 -11.82 14.24 2.39
C TRP A 120 -13.27 14.18 1.92
N CYS A 121 -13.66 15.14 1.09
CA CYS A 121 -15.00 15.16 0.53
C CYS A 121 -15.13 14.11 -0.59
N THR A 122 -16.37 13.81 -0.99
CA THR A 122 -16.66 12.84 -2.05
C THR A 122 -15.99 13.21 -3.38
N ASP A 123 -15.95 14.51 -3.72
CA ASP A 123 -15.31 15.03 -4.92
C ASP A 123 -13.78 14.87 -4.93
N GLU A 124 -13.15 14.83 -3.76
CA GLU A 124 -11.71 14.60 -3.61
C GLU A 124 -11.40 13.11 -3.71
N VAL A 125 -12.14 12.28 -2.96
CA VAL A 125 -11.92 10.84 -2.88
C VAL A 125 -12.20 10.11 -4.20
N VAL A 126 -13.10 10.62 -5.05
CA VAL A 126 -13.37 10.03 -6.37
C VAL A 126 -12.12 9.95 -7.28
N ASN A 127 -11.11 10.76 -6.98
CA ASN A 127 -9.82 10.79 -7.66
C ASN A 127 -8.85 9.69 -7.18
N LEU A 128 -9.19 8.93 -6.14
CA LEU A 128 -8.41 7.79 -5.63
C LEU A 128 -8.94 6.43 -6.13
N HIS A 129 -9.99 6.39 -6.95
CA HIS A 129 -10.55 5.11 -7.43
C HIS A 129 -9.50 4.24 -8.12
N GLY A 130 -9.47 2.95 -7.77
CA GLY A 130 -8.52 1.98 -8.33
C GLY A 130 -7.12 2.02 -7.69
N THR A 131 -6.92 2.87 -6.69
CA THR A 131 -5.67 2.96 -5.91
C THR A 131 -5.72 2.10 -4.66
N ASP A 132 -4.55 1.73 -4.14
CA ASP A 132 -4.44 0.97 -2.89
C ASP A 132 -4.85 1.81 -1.67
N VAL A 133 -4.59 3.12 -1.69
CA VAL A 133 -5.01 4.06 -0.64
C VAL A 133 -6.53 4.08 -0.50
N TYR A 134 -7.28 4.11 -1.61
CA TYR A 134 -8.75 4.06 -1.58
C TYR A 134 -9.26 2.79 -0.88
N LEU A 135 -8.71 1.62 -1.23
CA LEU A 135 -9.09 0.36 -0.61
C LEU A 135 -8.76 0.35 0.89
N THR A 136 -7.55 0.79 1.24
CA THR A 136 -7.08 0.87 2.63
C THR A 136 -7.97 1.80 3.47
N MET A 137 -8.38 2.94 2.90
CA MET A 137 -9.28 3.88 3.59
C MET A 137 -10.66 3.26 3.82
N ARG A 138 -11.25 2.67 2.77
CA ARG A 138 -12.56 2.01 2.86
C ARG A 138 -12.54 0.91 3.92
N ASP A 139 -11.53 0.05 3.88
CA ASP A 139 -11.43 -1.10 4.78
C ASP A 139 -11.19 -0.65 6.23
N THR A 140 -10.34 0.36 6.43
CA THR A 140 -10.13 0.99 7.74
C THR A 140 -11.43 1.58 8.30
N LEU A 141 -12.18 2.35 7.52
CA LEU A 141 -13.43 2.96 7.99
C LEU A 141 -14.52 1.93 8.30
N ASN A 142 -14.64 0.86 7.51
CA ASN A 142 -15.55 -0.25 7.83
C ASN A 142 -15.15 -0.96 9.12
N LYS A 143 -13.84 -1.22 9.31
CA LYS A 143 -13.33 -1.79 10.54
C LYS A 143 -13.62 -0.90 11.75
N LEU A 144 -13.39 0.41 11.63
CA LEU A 144 -13.65 1.37 12.70
C LEU A 144 -15.13 1.50 13.03
N ALA A 145 -16.01 1.47 12.03
CA ALA A 145 -17.45 1.49 12.26
C ALA A 145 -17.91 0.22 12.99
N GLU A 146 -17.34 -0.93 12.66
CA GLU A 146 -17.60 -2.18 13.38
C GLU A 146 -17.10 -2.12 14.83
N GLU A 147 -15.85 -1.70 15.03
CA GLU A 147 -15.26 -1.52 16.36
C GLU A 147 -16.08 -0.54 17.22
N TRP A 148 -16.51 0.59 16.65
CA TRP A 148 -17.34 1.59 17.31
C TRP A 148 -18.69 1.02 17.75
N ARG A 149 -19.39 0.29 16.87
CA ARG A 149 -20.68 -0.36 17.17
C ARG A 149 -20.54 -1.41 18.27
N GLN A 150 -19.51 -2.26 18.20
CA GLN A 150 -19.24 -3.28 19.21
C GLN A 150 -18.92 -2.66 20.56
N LEU A 151 -18.09 -1.61 20.57
CA LEU A 151 -17.73 -0.89 21.78
C LEU A 151 -18.97 -0.27 22.44
N PHE A 152 -19.84 0.38 21.67
CA PHE A 152 -21.04 1.02 22.20
C PHE A 152 -22.04 0.02 22.74
N GLN A 153 -22.16 -1.14 22.07
CA GLN A 153 -22.96 -2.25 22.59
C GLN A 153 -22.40 -2.77 23.92
N ALA A 154 -21.09 -3.00 24.02
CA ALA A 154 -20.44 -3.49 25.23
C ALA A 154 -20.58 -2.50 26.41
N LEU A 155 -20.47 -1.20 26.13
CA LEU A 155 -20.58 -0.14 27.13
C LEU A 155 -22.03 0.30 27.41
N SER A 156 -23.02 -0.25 26.71
CA SER A 156 -24.43 0.17 26.79
C SER A 156 -24.62 1.68 26.54
N ILE A 157 -23.91 2.23 25.55
CA ILE A 157 -23.97 3.64 25.15
C ILE A 157 -24.86 3.76 23.91
N GLU A 158 -25.78 4.73 23.93
CA GLU A 158 -26.54 5.09 22.73
C GLU A 158 -25.68 5.89 21.75
N HIS A 159 -25.80 5.56 20.46
CA HIS A 159 -25.17 6.32 19.38
C HIS A 159 -25.86 7.69 19.21
N ALA A 160 -25.12 8.68 18.73
CA ALA A 160 -25.66 10.02 18.46
C ALA A 160 -26.85 10.00 17.49
N ALA A 161 -27.81 10.91 17.68
CA ALA A 161 -29.04 10.92 16.87
C ALA A 161 -28.78 11.16 15.38
N GLN A 162 -27.75 11.94 15.07
CA GLN A 162 -27.27 12.22 13.72
C GLN A 162 -26.80 10.98 12.93
N ASP A 163 -26.42 9.90 13.62
CA ASP A 163 -25.84 8.72 12.97
C ASP A 163 -26.87 7.63 12.63
N LYS A 164 -28.15 7.83 12.97
CA LYS A 164 -29.23 6.85 12.73
C LYS A 164 -29.30 6.39 11.27
N GLN A 165 -29.24 7.32 10.32
CA GLN A 165 -29.27 6.98 8.89
C GLN A 165 -28.00 6.24 8.46
N PHE A 166 -26.84 6.64 8.98
CA PHE A 166 -25.56 6.00 8.68
C PHE A 166 -25.51 4.56 9.22
N LEU A 167 -26.00 4.33 10.44
CA LEU A 167 -26.10 3.00 11.04
C LEU A 167 -27.00 2.04 10.25
N SER A 168 -28.00 2.55 9.53
CA SER A 168 -28.87 1.74 8.66
C SER A 168 -28.11 1.10 7.48
N LEU A 169 -26.96 1.65 7.07
CA LEU A 169 -26.11 1.07 6.02
C LEU A 169 -25.51 -0.29 6.44
N PHE A 170 -25.45 -0.55 7.74
CA PHE A 170 -24.94 -1.79 8.33
C PHE A 170 -26.07 -2.77 8.70
N GLN A 171 -27.34 -2.40 8.48
CA GLN A 171 -28.51 -3.24 8.75
C GLN A 171 -28.96 -3.94 7.47
N GLY A 172 -29.14 -5.27 7.50
CA GLY A 172 -29.76 -6.02 6.39
C GLY A 172 -28.80 -6.57 5.34
N SER A 173 -27.51 -6.38 5.51
CA SER A 173 -26.47 -6.95 4.67
C SER A 173 -25.69 -7.95 5.54
N GLY A 174 -25.43 -9.17 5.05
CA GLY A 174 -24.78 -10.23 5.86
C GLY A 174 -23.46 -9.75 6.47
N LYS A 175 -22.85 -10.53 7.39
CA LYS A 175 -21.59 -10.19 8.11
C LYS A 175 -20.40 -9.70 7.23
N SER A 176 -20.50 -9.73 5.90
CA SER A 176 -19.49 -9.31 4.91
C SER A 176 -19.83 -8.04 4.11
N ALA A 177 -20.86 -7.30 4.46
CA ALA A 177 -21.22 -6.11 3.69
C ALA A 177 -20.25 -4.95 3.92
N VAL A 178 -19.60 -4.51 2.84
CA VAL A 178 -18.63 -3.42 2.88
C VAL A 178 -19.30 -2.14 2.42
N VAL A 179 -19.38 -1.15 3.31
CA VAL A 179 -19.91 0.19 2.99
C VAL A 179 -18.91 0.93 2.10
N PRO A 180 -19.34 1.53 0.97
CA PRO A 180 -18.47 2.31 0.10
C PRO A 180 -17.89 3.54 0.79
N LEU A 181 -16.67 3.93 0.38
CA LEU A 181 -15.95 5.04 0.98
C LEU A 181 -16.69 6.38 0.84
N GLU A 182 -17.41 6.57 -0.26
CA GLU A 182 -18.18 7.79 -0.54
C GLU A 182 -19.33 8.00 0.44
N GLN A 183 -19.93 6.92 0.94
CA GLN A 183 -21.00 6.99 1.94
C GLN A 183 -20.44 7.44 3.30
N PHE A 184 -19.25 6.96 3.68
CA PHE A 184 -18.53 7.49 4.84
C PHE A 184 -18.19 8.97 4.68
N CYS A 185 -17.59 9.35 3.55
CA CYS A 185 -17.24 10.74 3.27
C CYS A 185 -18.47 11.65 3.33
N ALA A 186 -19.59 11.24 2.72
CA ALA A 186 -20.83 12.00 2.80
C ALA A 186 -21.30 12.18 4.25
N HIS A 187 -21.32 11.09 5.04
CA HIS A 187 -21.71 11.12 6.45
C HIS A 187 -20.81 12.02 7.32
N ILE A 188 -19.49 11.90 7.17
CA ILE A 188 -18.51 12.67 7.95
C ILE A 188 -18.59 14.17 7.60
N ASN A 189 -18.77 14.51 6.32
CA ASN A 189 -18.80 15.91 5.86
C ASN A 189 -20.19 16.57 6.00
N LEU A 190 -21.23 15.84 6.40
CA LEU A 190 -22.58 16.38 6.65
C LEU A 190 -22.62 17.36 7.83
N HIS A 191 -21.74 17.15 8.82
CA HIS A 191 -21.73 17.91 10.07
C HIS A 191 -20.40 18.64 10.23
N LYS A 192 -20.45 19.82 10.84
CA LYS A 192 -19.23 20.55 11.20
C LYS A 192 -18.57 19.88 12.40
N PRO A 193 -17.23 19.72 12.42
CA PRO A 193 -16.53 19.11 13.56
C PRO A 193 -16.90 19.73 14.91
N GLU A 194 -17.10 21.04 14.98
CA GLU A 194 -17.45 21.80 16.19
C GLU A 194 -18.82 21.41 16.78
N ALA A 195 -19.72 20.87 15.96
CA ALA A 195 -21.07 20.49 16.37
C ALA A 195 -21.19 18.98 16.65
N SER A 196 -20.08 18.25 16.62
CA SER A 196 -20.09 16.79 16.80
C SER A 196 -20.44 16.42 18.23
N GLU A 197 -21.36 15.48 18.40
CA GLU A 197 -21.57 14.82 19.69
C GLU A 197 -20.45 13.80 19.95
N TRP A 198 -19.96 13.69 21.20
CA TRP A 198 -18.85 12.80 21.54
C TRP A 198 -19.09 11.32 21.24
N ASN A 199 -20.36 10.92 21.23
CA ASN A 199 -20.83 9.58 20.94
C ASN A 199 -21.20 9.39 19.45
N SER A 200 -20.79 10.31 18.57
CA SER A 200 -20.94 10.18 17.12
C SER A 200 -19.77 9.45 16.46
N PHE A 201 -20.00 8.87 15.29
CA PHE A 201 -18.94 8.25 14.50
C PHE A 201 -17.87 9.26 14.07
N ALA A 202 -18.26 10.48 13.72
CA ALA A 202 -17.32 11.54 13.34
C ALA A 202 -16.37 11.92 14.48
N ALA A 203 -16.87 12.03 15.72
CA ALA A 203 -16.07 12.30 16.90
C ALA A 203 -15.14 11.13 17.28
N TYR A 204 -15.64 9.90 17.12
CA TYR A 204 -14.82 8.69 17.29
C TYR A 204 -13.70 8.60 16.24
N LEU A 205 -14.00 8.86 14.97
CA LEU A 205 -13.00 8.91 13.89
C LEU A 205 -11.97 10.03 14.10
N TRP A 206 -12.39 11.20 14.58
CA TRP A 206 -11.47 12.27 14.97
C TRP A 206 -10.50 11.78 16.05
N SER A 207 -11.02 11.14 17.08
CA SER A 207 -10.20 10.61 18.18
C SER A 207 -9.22 9.52 17.71
N HIS A 208 -9.68 8.63 16.83
CA HIS A 208 -8.85 7.63 16.17
C HIS A 208 -7.70 8.27 15.37
N CYS A 209 -7.98 9.32 14.59
CA CYS A 209 -6.96 10.01 13.79
C CYS A 209 -5.99 10.82 14.67
N ILE A 210 -6.45 11.38 15.78
CA ILE A 210 -5.56 11.97 16.81
C ILE A 210 -4.63 10.90 17.36
N PHE A 211 -5.14 9.75 17.79
CA PHE A 211 -4.31 8.66 18.29
C PHE A 211 -3.29 8.15 17.26
N ASN A 212 -3.70 7.91 16.01
CA ASN A 212 -2.77 7.43 14.98
C ASN A 212 -1.66 8.43 14.62
N SER A 213 -1.89 9.73 14.84
CA SER A 213 -0.91 10.77 14.56
C SER A 213 -0.07 11.17 15.77
N ARG A 214 -0.53 10.91 17.00
CA ARG A 214 0.03 11.53 18.22
C ARG A 214 0.28 10.56 19.37
N ALA A 215 -0.27 9.35 19.33
CA ALA A 215 -0.14 8.42 20.44
C ALA A 215 1.22 7.72 20.47
N PHE A 216 1.62 7.35 21.69
CA PHE A 216 2.84 6.61 21.98
C PHE A 216 2.46 5.23 22.53
N PRO A 217 3.25 4.17 22.21
CA PRO A 217 2.97 2.84 22.71
C PRO A 217 3.21 2.77 24.22
N ARG A 218 2.24 2.23 24.97
CA ARG A 218 2.26 2.16 26.44
C ARG A 218 3.48 1.45 27.01
N ILE A 219 4.09 0.55 26.24
CA ILE A 219 5.34 -0.16 26.61
C ILE A 219 6.47 0.80 27.05
N ILE A 220 6.45 2.06 26.58
CA ILE A 220 7.43 3.07 26.96
C ILE A 220 7.32 3.47 28.45
N LEU A 221 6.13 3.35 29.05
CA LEU A 221 5.91 3.70 30.46
C LEU A 221 6.59 2.70 31.42
N ASN A 222 6.98 1.52 30.93
CA ASN A 222 7.73 0.49 31.67
C ASN A 222 7.13 0.16 33.05
N ARG A 223 5.80 0.02 33.13
CA ARG A 223 5.08 -0.31 34.36
C ARG A 223 4.95 -1.83 34.53
N ALA A 224 4.90 -2.30 35.78
CA ALA A 224 4.79 -3.73 36.09
C ALA A 224 3.51 -4.39 35.55
N ASP A 225 2.44 -3.60 35.34
CA ASP A 225 1.17 -4.02 34.75
C ASP A 225 1.13 -3.84 33.21
N THR A 226 2.25 -3.44 32.60
CA THR A 226 2.33 -3.29 31.14
C THR A 226 2.47 -4.66 30.51
N ASP A 227 1.49 -5.05 29.71
CA ASP A 227 1.61 -6.24 28.88
C ASP A 227 2.61 -5.97 27.75
N SER A 228 3.84 -6.48 27.91
CA SER A 228 4.91 -6.34 26.90
C SER A 228 4.55 -6.98 25.56
N THR A 229 3.49 -7.80 25.50
CA THR A 229 3.01 -8.43 24.27
C THR A 229 1.93 -7.61 23.55
N ASN A 230 1.30 -6.65 24.24
CA ASN A 230 0.25 -5.81 23.67
C ASN A 230 0.79 -4.44 23.22
N LEU A 231 1.34 -4.42 22.00
CA LEU A 231 1.85 -3.18 21.38
C LEU A 231 0.75 -2.22 20.89
N ASN A 232 -0.53 -2.63 20.95
CA ASN A 232 -1.64 -1.84 20.43
C ASN A 232 -2.24 -0.87 21.46
N GLU A 233 -1.80 -0.94 22.71
CA GLU A 233 -2.20 -0.01 23.75
C GLU A 233 -1.38 1.28 23.64
N GLY A 234 -2.06 2.40 23.38
CA GLY A 234 -1.44 3.72 23.21
C GLY A 234 -1.92 4.73 24.25
N PHE A 235 -1.14 5.79 24.44
CA PHE A 235 -1.50 6.96 25.27
C PHE A 235 -1.11 8.25 24.55
N LEU A 236 -1.72 9.38 24.92
CA LEU A 236 -1.29 10.69 24.43
C LEU A 236 -0.26 11.31 25.37
N TYR A 237 0.72 11.95 24.76
CA TYR A 237 1.88 12.56 25.42
C TYR A 237 1.91 14.05 25.10
N PRO A 238 1.13 14.88 25.82
CA PRO A 238 1.04 16.31 25.55
C PRO A 238 2.41 16.98 25.48
N ILE A 239 2.49 18.05 24.66
CA ILE A 239 3.71 18.82 24.35
C ILE A 239 4.65 18.09 23.40
N VAL A 240 5.00 16.84 23.68
CA VAL A 240 5.90 16.04 22.82
C VAL A 240 5.18 15.55 21.57
N ASP A 241 3.88 15.32 21.65
CA ASP A 241 3.04 14.98 20.49
C ASP A 241 2.83 16.14 19.50
N PHE A 242 3.29 17.36 19.82
CA PHE A 242 3.35 18.49 18.88
C PHE A 242 4.57 18.42 17.94
N LEU A 243 5.55 17.57 18.23
CA LEU A 243 6.72 17.42 17.37
C LEU A 243 6.35 16.70 16.07
N ASN A 244 6.66 17.32 14.93
CA ASN A 244 6.39 16.74 13.62
C ASN A 244 7.22 15.48 13.38
N HIS A 245 6.65 14.54 12.61
CA HIS A 245 7.35 13.32 12.24
C HIS A 245 8.37 13.58 11.13
N LYS A 246 9.58 13.01 11.27
CA LYS A 246 10.55 12.89 10.18
C LYS A 246 11.29 11.55 10.25
N ASN A 247 11.31 10.86 9.11
CA ASN A 247 12.10 9.64 8.94
C ASN A 247 13.58 9.91 9.20
N ASP A 248 14.31 8.87 9.64
CA ASP A 248 15.75 8.90 9.96
C ASP A 248 16.20 9.82 11.10
N VAL A 249 15.30 10.60 11.72
CA VAL A 249 15.68 11.43 12.88
C VAL A 249 15.81 10.52 14.11
N PRO A 250 16.98 10.49 14.79
CA PRO A 250 17.17 9.62 15.92
C PRO A 250 16.65 10.31 17.19
N VAL A 251 15.71 9.65 17.87
CA VAL A 251 15.05 10.15 19.09
C VAL A 251 14.91 9.02 20.10
N LYS A 252 14.75 9.39 21.37
CA LYS A 252 14.52 8.43 22.44
C LYS A 252 13.45 8.95 23.39
N TRP A 253 12.57 8.05 23.83
CA TRP A 253 11.57 8.31 24.87
C TRP A 253 11.83 7.36 26.03
N VAL A 254 11.95 7.89 27.25
CA VAL A 254 12.23 7.10 28.45
C VAL A 254 11.48 7.67 29.62
N MET A 255 10.84 6.80 30.41
CA MET A 255 10.34 7.16 31.74
C MET A 255 11.51 7.22 32.72
N ASN A 256 11.72 8.36 33.37
CA ASN A 256 12.77 8.51 34.39
C ASN A 256 12.33 7.98 35.77
N GLU A 257 13.22 8.05 36.76
CA GLU A 257 12.97 7.60 38.14
C GLU A 257 11.90 8.44 38.86
N ASP A 258 11.69 9.68 38.42
CA ASP A 258 10.71 10.63 38.97
C ASP A 258 9.31 10.49 38.33
N ASN A 259 9.08 9.45 37.52
CA ASN A 259 7.84 9.23 36.76
C ASN A 259 7.52 10.35 35.75
N GLU A 260 8.55 10.94 35.17
CA GLU A 260 8.45 11.87 34.04
C GLU A 260 8.88 11.18 32.76
N LEU A 261 8.04 11.29 31.73
CA LEU A 261 8.39 10.84 30.41
C LEU A 261 9.31 11.89 29.76
N CYS A 262 10.48 11.45 29.30
CA CYS A 262 11.54 12.28 28.76
C CYS A 262 11.68 12.09 27.25
N PHE A 263 11.57 13.17 26.48
CA PHE A 263 11.94 13.22 25.07
C PHE A 263 13.39 13.69 24.92
N MET A 264 14.20 12.90 24.22
CA MET A 264 15.60 13.18 23.91
C MET A 264 15.81 13.13 22.40
N SER A 265 16.51 14.13 21.86
CA SER A 265 17.05 14.06 20.50
C SER A 265 18.46 13.50 20.55
N GLN A 266 18.77 12.57 19.64
CA GLN A 266 20.11 12.02 19.47
C GLN A 266 20.85 12.68 18.29
N SER A 267 20.32 13.77 17.75
CA SER A 267 20.99 14.59 16.76
C SER A 267 22.21 15.27 17.37
N ALA A 268 23.34 15.27 16.65
CA ALA A 268 24.61 15.78 17.17
C ALA A 268 24.63 17.32 17.31
N THR A 269 23.97 18.03 16.40
CA THR A 269 23.99 19.49 16.32
C THR A 269 22.67 19.97 15.74
N PHE A 270 22.15 21.07 16.28
CA PHE A 270 21.06 21.85 15.71
C PHE A 270 21.57 23.22 15.30
N SER A 271 21.10 23.70 14.17
CA SER A 271 21.24 25.10 13.78
C SER A 271 20.13 25.94 14.41
N ALA A 272 20.39 27.22 14.63
CA ALA A 272 19.35 28.16 15.05
C ALA A 272 18.18 28.16 14.04
N GLN A 273 16.95 28.14 14.56
CA GLN A 273 15.69 28.00 13.84
C GLN A 273 15.50 26.65 13.11
N GLU A 274 16.34 25.65 13.38
CA GLU A 274 16.07 24.28 12.93
C GLU A 274 14.88 23.68 13.67
N GLU A 275 14.02 22.99 12.94
CA GLU A 275 12.86 22.32 13.51
C GLU A 275 13.27 21.06 14.29
N LEU A 276 12.71 20.90 15.47
CA LEU A 276 12.89 19.73 16.32
C LEU A 276 11.84 18.68 15.94
N PHE A 277 12.29 17.62 15.27
CA PHE A 277 11.43 16.53 14.82
C PHE A 277 11.36 15.37 15.83
N ASN A 278 10.26 14.63 15.77
CA ASN A 278 10.11 13.32 16.37
C ASN A 278 10.16 12.22 15.28
N ASN A 279 10.37 10.97 15.68
CA ASN A 279 10.38 9.82 14.78
C ASN A 279 9.61 8.64 15.38
N TYR A 280 8.40 8.41 14.88
CA TYR A 280 7.51 7.31 15.28
C TYR A 280 7.85 5.97 14.59
N GLY A 281 9.02 5.90 13.94
CA GLY A 281 9.47 4.80 13.11
C GLY A 281 9.54 5.21 11.63
N ASN A 282 10.43 4.55 10.88
CA ASN A 282 10.59 4.85 9.47
C ASN A 282 9.42 4.28 8.65
N ILE A 283 8.59 5.17 8.08
CA ILE A 283 7.34 4.81 7.41
C ILE A 283 7.25 5.32 5.96
N SER A 284 6.43 4.63 5.15
CA SER A 284 6.18 4.99 3.75
C SER A 284 5.27 6.21 3.61
N ASN A 285 5.22 6.81 2.42
CA ASN A 285 4.35 7.95 2.18
C ASN A 285 2.87 7.58 2.26
N GLU A 286 2.49 6.35 1.91
CA GLU A 286 1.13 5.85 2.14
C GLU A 286 0.74 5.95 3.63
N LYS A 287 1.63 5.54 4.54
CA LYS A 287 1.38 5.67 5.99
C LYS A 287 1.43 7.13 6.45
N CYS A 288 2.36 7.95 5.92
CA CYS A 288 2.39 9.39 6.22
C CYS A 288 1.06 10.06 5.85
N LEU A 289 0.52 9.75 4.66
CA LEU A 289 -0.75 10.30 4.19
C LEU A 289 -1.92 9.85 5.07
N LEU A 290 -2.05 8.54 5.32
CA LEU A 290 -3.17 7.98 6.08
C LEU A 290 -3.16 8.41 7.55
N ASN A 291 -2.00 8.47 8.19
CA ASN A 291 -1.91 8.76 9.62
C ASN A 291 -1.73 10.25 9.92
N TYR A 292 -1.02 11.00 9.08
CA TYR A 292 -0.62 12.39 9.36
C TYR A 292 -1.11 13.40 8.32
N GLY A 293 -1.58 12.95 7.15
CA GLY A 293 -2.12 13.82 6.11
C GLY A 293 -1.08 14.58 5.27
N PHE A 294 0.17 14.09 5.19
CA PHE A 294 1.22 14.70 4.35
C PHE A 294 1.91 13.69 3.42
N TRP A 295 2.67 14.21 2.45
CA TRP A 295 3.42 13.42 1.47
C TRP A 295 4.82 14.00 1.27
N ASP A 296 5.86 13.16 1.26
CA ASP A 296 7.25 13.56 1.03
C ASP A 296 7.87 12.78 -0.14
N SER A 297 8.03 13.45 -1.28
CA SER A 297 8.63 12.87 -2.48
C SER A 297 10.12 12.49 -2.35
N SER A 298 10.79 12.92 -1.26
CA SER A 298 12.16 12.52 -0.93
C SER A 298 12.24 11.27 -0.03
N ASN A 299 11.10 10.75 0.42
CA ASN A 299 11.03 9.61 1.32
C ASN A 299 11.59 8.32 0.69
N LYS A 300 12.75 7.87 1.18
CA LYS A 300 13.42 6.65 0.71
C LYS A 300 12.75 5.35 1.14
N TYR A 301 11.82 5.40 2.10
CA TYR A 301 11.06 4.25 2.60
C TYR A 301 9.77 3.99 1.81
N ASP A 302 9.49 4.85 0.83
CA ASP A 302 8.28 4.73 0.03
C ASP A 302 8.33 3.53 -0.93
N PHE A 303 7.14 3.05 -1.32
CA PHE A 303 6.98 1.90 -2.19
C PHE A 303 5.71 2.01 -3.02
N SER A 304 5.67 1.28 -4.14
CA SER A 304 4.43 1.02 -4.88
C SER A 304 4.00 -0.42 -4.66
N ARG A 305 2.71 -0.65 -4.41
CA ARG A 305 2.17 -1.98 -4.13
C ARG A 305 1.75 -2.68 -5.43
N LEU A 306 2.14 -3.95 -5.55
CA LEU A 306 1.64 -4.86 -6.58
C LEU A 306 0.83 -5.97 -5.91
N THR A 307 -0.48 -5.98 -6.18
CA THR A 307 -1.41 -6.98 -5.64
C THR A 307 -1.75 -8.00 -6.73
N LEU A 308 -1.51 -9.28 -6.44
CA LEU A 308 -1.80 -10.40 -7.32
C LEU A 308 -2.92 -11.25 -6.71
N LYS A 309 -3.86 -11.67 -7.55
CA LYS A 309 -4.89 -12.64 -7.19
C LYS A 309 -4.59 -13.95 -7.91
N LEU A 310 -4.38 -15.00 -7.14
CA LEU A 310 -4.06 -16.33 -7.64
C LEU A 310 -5.11 -17.33 -7.14
N PRO A 311 -5.32 -18.47 -7.82
CA PRO A 311 -6.12 -19.56 -7.27
C PRO A 311 -5.55 -20.04 -5.92
N SER A 312 -6.41 -20.41 -4.97
CA SER A 312 -6.02 -20.80 -3.60
C SER A 312 -5.08 -22.02 -3.56
N ALA A 313 -5.25 -22.96 -4.50
CA ALA A 313 -4.38 -24.13 -4.64
C ALA A 313 -3.06 -23.77 -5.36
N LEU A 314 -2.22 -22.96 -4.72
CA LEU A 314 -0.85 -22.74 -5.20
C LEU A 314 -0.05 -24.05 -5.08
N PRO A 315 0.68 -24.49 -6.12
CA PRO A 315 1.49 -25.70 -6.04
C PRO A 315 2.52 -25.61 -4.91
N LYS A 316 2.60 -26.64 -4.06
CA LYS A 316 3.62 -26.74 -2.98
C LYS A 316 5.06 -26.69 -3.49
N SER A 317 5.25 -26.92 -4.79
CA SER A 317 6.53 -26.85 -5.50
C SER A 317 6.99 -25.42 -5.81
N ILE A 318 6.19 -24.38 -5.52
CA ILE A 318 6.70 -23.01 -5.52
C ILE A 318 7.74 -22.88 -4.40
N PRO A 319 8.98 -22.47 -4.69
CA PRO A 319 10.07 -22.43 -3.70
C PRO A 319 9.98 -21.20 -2.79
N VAL A 320 8.77 -20.75 -2.45
CA VAL A 320 8.51 -19.55 -1.64
C VAL A 320 7.37 -19.83 -0.67
N ASP A 321 7.65 -19.66 0.62
CA ASP A 321 6.64 -19.67 1.66
C ASP A 321 6.09 -18.24 1.84
N PHE A 322 4.93 -17.97 1.21
CA PHE A 322 4.32 -16.64 1.19
C PHE A 322 3.79 -16.17 2.54
N ASN A 323 3.55 -17.10 3.48
CA ASN A 323 3.16 -16.76 4.84
C ASN A 323 4.37 -16.28 5.62
N LYS A 324 5.52 -16.95 5.50
CA LYS A 324 6.78 -16.49 6.11
C LYS A 324 7.32 -15.21 5.49
N SER A 325 7.08 -14.98 4.20
CA SER A 325 7.54 -13.77 3.53
C SER A 325 6.66 -12.54 3.82
N GLY A 326 5.52 -12.72 4.52
CA GLY A 326 4.60 -11.64 4.86
C GLY A 326 3.87 -11.04 3.65
N ASN A 327 3.80 -11.77 2.52
CA ASN A 327 3.13 -11.30 1.30
C ASN A 327 1.68 -11.77 1.20
N SER A 328 1.28 -12.80 1.96
CA SER A 328 -0.09 -13.31 1.99
C SER A 328 -1.01 -12.40 2.81
N VAL A 329 -2.17 -12.01 2.26
CA VAL A 329 -3.10 -11.07 2.90
C VAL A 329 -4.45 -11.69 3.25
N ASN A 330 -5.02 -12.49 2.35
CA ASN A 330 -6.29 -13.18 2.59
C ASN A 330 -6.42 -14.41 1.67
N ASP A 331 -7.17 -15.40 2.14
CA ASP A 331 -7.59 -16.58 1.40
C ASP A 331 -9.09 -16.79 1.66
N ASP A 332 -9.92 -16.58 0.63
CA ASP A 332 -11.37 -16.82 0.72
C ASP A 332 -11.74 -18.28 0.43
N GLY A 333 -10.74 -19.17 0.40
CA GLY A 333 -10.85 -20.59 0.08
C GLY A 333 -10.72 -20.87 -1.42
N ASN A 334 -10.99 -19.87 -2.28
CA ASN A 334 -10.91 -20.00 -3.74
C ASN A 334 -9.74 -19.21 -4.33
N THR A 335 -9.33 -18.11 -3.69
CA THR A 335 -8.28 -17.23 -4.17
C THR A 335 -7.33 -16.81 -3.06
N THR A 336 -6.04 -16.90 -3.33
CA THR A 336 -4.98 -16.31 -2.50
C THR A 336 -4.62 -14.93 -3.03
N ILE A 337 -4.65 -13.94 -2.14
CA ILE A 337 -4.21 -12.57 -2.46
C ILE A 337 -2.79 -12.36 -1.94
N LEU A 338 -1.87 -12.07 -2.85
CA LEU A 338 -0.47 -11.76 -2.56
C LEU A 338 -0.18 -10.28 -2.82
N GLN A 339 0.50 -9.63 -1.89
CA GLN A 339 0.94 -8.24 -2.02
C GLN A 339 2.45 -8.11 -1.95
N PHE A 340 3.03 -7.42 -2.93
CA PHE A 340 4.47 -7.16 -3.02
C PHE A 340 4.72 -5.65 -3.02
N ASN A 341 5.71 -5.22 -2.25
CA ASN A 341 6.11 -3.82 -2.18
C ASN A 341 7.33 -3.62 -3.08
N LEU A 342 7.17 -2.83 -4.14
CA LEU A 342 8.24 -2.43 -5.06
C LEU A 342 8.89 -1.17 -4.51
N LYS A 343 10.14 -1.26 -4.08
CA LYS A 343 10.87 -0.17 -3.41
C LYS A 343 11.96 0.38 -4.32
N PRO A 344 12.35 1.65 -4.21
CA PRO A 344 13.54 2.15 -4.91
C PRO A 344 14.82 1.37 -4.56
N SER A 345 14.97 0.92 -3.31
CA SER A 345 16.12 0.14 -2.82
C SER A 345 16.07 -1.34 -3.25
N GLU A 346 14.87 -1.89 -3.41
CA GLU A 346 14.62 -3.25 -3.88
C GLU A 346 13.50 -3.22 -4.95
N PRO A 347 13.82 -2.84 -6.20
CA PRO A 347 12.80 -2.68 -7.23
C PRO A 347 12.18 -4.00 -7.67
N ILE A 348 12.89 -5.11 -7.51
CA ILE A 348 12.45 -6.45 -7.91
C ILE A 348 12.61 -7.39 -6.71
N PRO A 349 11.56 -7.58 -5.89
CA PRO A 349 11.60 -8.54 -4.80
C PRO A 349 11.95 -9.94 -5.31
N SER A 350 12.86 -10.63 -4.63
CA SER A 350 13.34 -11.96 -5.03
C SER A 350 12.20 -13.00 -5.07
N THR A 351 11.28 -12.94 -4.10
CA THR A 351 10.09 -13.79 -4.02
C THR A 351 9.13 -13.57 -5.17
N LEU A 352 8.95 -12.31 -5.60
CA LEU A 352 8.13 -11.96 -6.75
C LEU A 352 8.72 -12.52 -8.05
N LEU A 353 10.02 -12.36 -8.24
CA LEU A 353 10.71 -12.91 -9.42
C LEU A 353 10.65 -14.44 -9.45
N ALA A 354 10.84 -15.11 -8.31
CA ALA A 354 10.73 -16.56 -8.19
C ALA A 354 9.32 -17.06 -8.53
N LEU A 355 8.29 -16.36 -8.05
CA LEU A 355 6.89 -16.66 -8.39
C LEU A 355 6.65 -16.57 -9.90
N PHE A 356 6.99 -15.46 -10.54
CA PHE A 356 6.78 -15.31 -12.00
C PHE A 356 7.60 -16.28 -12.83
N THR A 357 8.82 -16.60 -12.39
CA THR A 357 9.69 -17.60 -13.02
C THR A 357 9.07 -19.01 -12.94
N TYR A 358 8.47 -19.34 -11.81
CA TYR A 358 7.79 -20.62 -11.60
C TYR A 358 6.48 -20.70 -12.40
N LEU A 359 5.63 -19.68 -12.32
CA LEU A 359 4.35 -19.61 -13.04
C LEU A 359 4.55 -19.64 -14.56
N SER A 360 5.71 -19.19 -15.04
CA SER A 360 6.05 -19.20 -16.45
C SER A 360 6.54 -20.54 -16.97
N LYS A 361 6.67 -21.58 -16.12
CA LYS A 361 7.14 -22.91 -16.54
C LYS A 361 6.19 -23.57 -17.56
N LEU A 362 6.76 -24.36 -18.45
CA LEU A 362 6.01 -25.28 -19.31
C LEU A 362 5.67 -26.55 -18.52
N LYS A 363 4.60 -27.27 -18.93
CA LYS A 363 4.23 -28.56 -18.32
C LYS A 363 5.38 -29.60 -18.40
N CYS A 364 6.21 -29.53 -19.44
CA CYS A 364 7.37 -30.40 -19.62
C CYS A 364 8.60 -30.00 -18.78
N GLU A 365 8.59 -28.85 -18.12
CA GLU A 365 9.70 -28.41 -17.28
C GLU A 365 9.49 -28.88 -15.83
N GLU A 366 10.34 -29.79 -15.35
CA GLU A 366 10.29 -30.24 -13.95
C GLU A 366 10.71 -29.13 -12.97
N ALA A 367 11.68 -28.30 -13.37
CA ALA A 367 12.20 -27.19 -12.59
C ALA A 367 12.24 -25.88 -13.42
N PRO A 368 12.32 -24.70 -12.78
CA PRO A 368 12.57 -23.44 -13.46
C PRO A 368 13.79 -23.50 -14.40
N THR A 369 13.64 -22.95 -15.60
CA THR A 369 14.70 -22.91 -16.63
C THR A 369 15.07 -21.46 -16.96
N VAL A 370 16.15 -21.26 -17.73
CA VAL A 370 16.48 -19.93 -18.29
C VAL A 370 15.32 -19.36 -19.10
N ARG A 371 14.60 -20.21 -19.85
CA ARG A 371 13.41 -19.81 -20.61
C ARG A 371 12.27 -19.38 -19.68
N SER A 372 11.98 -20.15 -18.64
CA SER A 372 10.91 -19.79 -17.69
C SER A 372 11.25 -18.50 -16.92
N ALA A 373 12.53 -18.27 -16.61
CA ALA A 373 13.00 -17.03 -16.01
C ALA A 373 12.85 -15.83 -16.96
N LEU A 374 13.26 -15.94 -18.23
CA LEU A 374 13.08 -14.88 -19.22
C LEU A 374 11.59 -14.56 -19.45
N GLN A 375 10.77 -15.59 -19.63
CA GLN A 375 9.31 -15.45 -19.77
C GLN A 375 8.68 -14.82 -18.52
N GLY A 376 9.14 -15.21 -17.32
CA GLY A 376 8.66 -14.64 -16.06
C GLY A 376 9.02 -13.17 -15.92
N VAL A 377 10.23 -12.76 -16.32
CA VAL A 377 10.63 -11.36 -16.37
C VAL A 377 9.77 -10.57 -17.36
N ASP A 378 9.47 -11.12 -18.53
CA ASP A 378 8.60 -10.48 -19.53
C ASP A 378 7.16 -10.31 -19.03
N GLN A 379 6.57 -11.36 -18.45
CA GLN A 379 5.24 -11.30 -17.86
C GLN A 379 5.17 -10.29 -16.71
N LEU A 380 6.17 -10.30 -15.81
CA LEU A 380 6.26 -9.34 -14.72
C LEU A 380 6.39 -7.91 -15.25
N SER A 381 7.24 -7.69 -16.25
CA SER A 381 7.40 -6.38 -16.90
C SER A 381 6.09 -5.89 -17.53
N SER A 382 5.32 -6.78 -18.16
CA SER A 382 4.00 -6.46 -18.70
C SER A 382 3.02 -6.03 -17.60
N VAL A 383 2.94 -6.80 -16.51
CA VAL A 383 2.06 -6.49 -15.36
C VAL A 383 2.44 -5.15 -14.71
N VAL A 384 3.73 -4.92 -14.46
CA VAL A 384 4.22 -3.65 -13.89
C VAL A 384 3.96 -2.49 -14.85
N SER A 385 4.12 -2.69 -16.16
CA SER A 385 3.84 -1.67 -17.19
C SER A 385 2.36 -1.31 -17.26
N GLN A 386 1.45 -2.29 -17.13
CA GLN A 386 0.01 -2.02 -17.04
C GLN A 386 -0.34 -1.19 -15.80
N ARG A 387 0.23 -1.54 -14.64
CA ARG A 387 0.04 -0.75 -13.41
C ARG A 387 0.64 0.65 -13.54
N GLN A 388 1.81 0.80 -14.16
CA GLN A 388 2.42 2.10 -14.45
C GLN A 388 1.53 2.95 -15.37
N LEU A 389 0.92 2.33 -16.38
CA LEU A 389 0.04 3.01 -17.32
C LEU A 389 -1.21 3.57 -16.62
N PHE A 390 -1.76 2.84 -15.64
CA PHE A 390 -2.83 3.35 -14.78
C PHE A 390 -2.44 4.66 -14.11
N TYR A 391 -1.26 4.74 -13.48
CA TYR A 391 -0.80 5.98 -12.85
C TYR A 391 -0.45 7.06 -13.88
N LYS A 392 0.11 6.69 -15.04
CA LYS A 392 0.44 7.63 -16.12
C LYS A 392 -0.81 8.27 -16.73
N ASN A 393 -1.91 7.53 -16.82
CA ASN A 393 -3.16 7.99 -17.43
C ASN A 393 -4.06 8.76 -16.46
N PHE A 394 -3.63 8.93 -15.21
CA PHE A 394 -4.37 9.71 -14.23
C PHE A 394 -4.66 11.12 -14.73
N LYS A 395 -5.93 11.49 -14.68
CA LYS A 395 -6.42 12.84 -14.90
C LYS A 395 -7.36 13.16 -13.76
N LEU A 396 -7.20 14.36 -13.20
CA LEU A 396 -8.09 14.84 -12.15
C LEU A 396 -9.51 14.92 -12.71
N LYS A 397 -10.44 14.25 -12.05
CA LYS A 397 -11.87 14.33 -12.36
C LYS A 397 -12.38 15.62 -11.74
N THR A 398 -12.63 16.63 -12.57
CA THR A 398 -13.19 17.92 -12.17
C THR A 398 -14.56 18.13 -12.79
N SER A 399 -15.55 18.49 -11.98
CA SER A 399 -16.87 18.98 -12.44
C SER A 399 -17.04 20.45 -12.06
N SER A 400 -17.81 21.22 -12.82
CA SER A 400 -17.91 22.69 -12.73
C SER A 400 -18.35 23.24 -11.37
N ASN A 401 -18.93 22.40 -10.50
CA ASN A 401 -19.48 22.77 -9.19
C ASN A 401 -18.72 22.18 -8.00
N GLN A 402 -17.53 21.60 -8.20
CA GLN A 402 -16.81 20.91 -7.12
C GLN A 402 -15.96 21.87 -6.27
N ASN A 403 -15.97 21.64 -4.95
CA ASN A 403 -15.13 22.35 -4.01
C ASN A 403 -13.90 21.49 -3.67
N LEU A 404 -12.89 21.49 -4.55
CA LEU A 404 -11.66 20.72 -4.36
C LEU A 404 -10.60 21.57 -3.64
N ARG A 405 -10.10 21.10 -2.50
CA ARG A 405 -9.08 21.83 -1.74
C ARG A 405 -7.71 21.75 -2.48
N PRO A 406 -7.02 22.89 -2.71
CA PRO A 406 -5.76 22.90 -3.48
C PRO A 406 -4.67 21.99 -2.91
N HIS A 407 -4.54 21.93 -1.58
CA HIS A 407 -3.53 21.09 -0.93
C HIS A 407 -3.81 19.59 -1.11
N ILE A 408 -5.08 19.17 -1.12
CA ILE A 408 -5.45 17.77 -1.36
C ILE A 408 -5.19 17.38 -2.81
N ILE A 409 -5.51 18.26 -3.76
CA ILE A 409 -5.14 18.04 -5.17
C ILE A 409 -3.62 17.86 -5.31
N LYS A 410 -2.82 18.64 -4.57
CA LYS A 410 -1.36 18.47 -4.55
C LYS A 410 -0.98 17.08 -4.02
N LEU A 411 -1.53 16.65 -2.89
CA LEU A 411 -1.26 15.32 -2.31
C LEU A 411 -1.62 14.18 -3.28
N ILE A 412 -2.79 14.25 -3.92
CA ILE A 412 -3.23 13.27 -4.92
C ILE A 412 -2.25 13.23 -6.09
N LYS A 413 -1.86 14.40 -6.64
CA LYS A 413 -0.90 14.47 -7.75
C LYS A 413 0.45 13.85 -7.38
N LEU A 414 0.96 14.15 -6.18
CA LEU A 414 2.21 13.59 -5.68
C LEU A 414 2.13 12.06 -5.53
N TYR A 415 1.04 11.54 -4.95
CA TYR A 415 0.78 10.10 -4.85
C TYR A 415 0.87 9.39 -6.22
N TYR A 416 0.20 9.93 -7.24
CA TYR A 416 0.21 9.35 -8.57
C TYR A 416 1.58 9.47 -9.26
N GLN A 417 2.25 10.61 -9.10
CA GLN A 417 3.56 10.88 -9.67
C GLN A 417 4.64 9.94 -9.12
N ASP A 418 4.69 9.76 -7.80
CA ASP A 418 5.75 8.99 -7.15
C ASP A 418 5.54 7.48 -7.32
N ASN A 419 4.30 6.99 -7.30
CA ASN A 419 3.99 5.62 -7.69
C ASN A 419 4.45 5.32 -9.12
N LYS A 420 4.14 6.21 -10.08
CA LYS A 420 4.62 6.09 -11.46
C LYS A 420 6.16 6.05 -11.52
N LYS A 421 6.85 6.88 -10.75
CA LYS A 421 8.32 6.93 -10.70
C LYS A 421 8.91 5.61 -10.19
N ILE A 422 8.36 5.04 -9.13
CA ILE A 422 8.81 3.76 -8.56
C ILE A 422 8.59 2.61 -9.57
N LEU A 423 7.43 2.58 -10.23
CA LEU A 423 7.12 1.55 -11.23
C LEU A 423 8.01 1.68 -12.48
N ASN A 424 8.31 2.90 -12.93
CA ASN A 424 9.27 3.14 -14.01
C ASN A 424 10.65 2.57 -13.69
N SER A 425 11.17 2.86 -12.49
CA SER A 425 12.45 2.32 -12.02
C SER A 425 12.44 0.79 -12.02
N THR A 426 11.33 0.18 -11.61
CA THR A 426 11.15 -1.28 -11.63
C THR A 426 11.22 -1.84 -13.05
N ILE A 427 10.52 -1.22 -14.02
CA ILE A 427 10.54 -1.62 -15.44
C ILE A 427 11.95 -1.53 -16.03
N GLU A 428 12.67 -0.44 -15.75
CA GLU A 428 14.06 -0.27 -16.20
C GLU A 428 14.98 -1.39 -15.64
N LYS A 429 14.83 -1.71 -14.35
CA LYS A 429 15.60 -2.79 -13.71
C LYS A 429 15.24 -4.17 -14.26
N LEU A 430 13.97 -4.42 -14.59
CA LEU A 430 13.53 -5.67 -15.23
C LEU A 430 14.17 -5.81 -16.62
N SER A 431 14.22 -4.73 -17.41
CA SER A 431 14.89 -4.74 -18.72
C SER A 431 16.39 -5.03 -18.60
N VAL A 432 17.07 -4.44 -17.60
CA VAL A 432 18.48 -4.73 -17.31
C VAL A 432 18.67 -6.20 -16.90
N LEU A 433 17.81 -6.72 -16.02
CA LEU A 433 17.83 -8.10 -15.58
C LEU A 433 17.67 -9.07 -16.76
N GLN A 434 16.70 -8.81 -17.63
CA GLN A 434 16.45 -9.61 -18.83
C GLN A 434 17.68 -9.67 -19.73
N LYS A 435 18.28 -8.51 -20.04
CA LYS A 435 19.51 -8.42 -20.85
C LYS A 435 20.66 -9.17 -20.20
N ARG A 436 20.79 -9.10 -18.87
CA ARG A 436 21.82 -9.82 -18.11
C ARG A 436 21.64 -11.34 -18.24
N ILE A 437 20.42 -11.85 -18.01
CA ILE A 437 20.11 -13.28 -18.14
C ILE A 437 20.37 -13.75 -19.58
N PHE A 438 19.91 -12.98 -20.57
CA PHE A 438 20.10 -13.31 -21.98
C PHE A 438 21.58 -13.35 -22.37
N ASN A 439 22.35 -12.32 -22.02
CA ASN A 439 23.77 -12.24 -22.37
C ASN A 439 24.60 -13.36 -21.75
N ALA A 440 24.27 -13.77 -20.51
CA ALA A 440 24.92 -14.89 -19.84
C ALA A 440 24.65 -16.24 -20.52
N ASN A 441 23.59 -16.36 -21.31
CA ASN A 441 23.17 -17.59 -21.99
C ASN A 441 23.17 -17.46 -23.52
N LYS A 442 23.90 -16.46 -24.04
CA LYS A 442 23.85 -16.09 -25.47
C LYS A 442 24.30 -17.23 -26.39
N GLU A 443 25.23 -18.07 -25.93
CA GLU A 443 25.73 -19.23 -26.67
C GLU A 443 24.66 -20.30 -26.93
N PHE A 444 23.62 -20.35 -26.09
CA PHE A 444 22.48 -21.25 -26.23
C PHE A 444 21.29 -20.60 -26.95
N SER A 445 21.46 -19.40 -27.51
CA SER A 445 20.40 -18.65 -28.17
C SER A 445 20.51 -18.69 -29.70
N LEU A 446 19.38 -18.91 -30.37
CA LEU A 446 19.27 -18.86 -31.82
C LEU A 446 18.37 -17.70 -32.24
N SER A 447 18.91 -16.77 -33.03
CA SER A 447 18.16 -15.59 -33.47
C SER A 447 17.43 -15.86 -34.79
N PHE A 448 16.09 -15.77 -34.75
CA PHE A 448 15.27 -15.87 -35.96
C PHE A 448 15.58 -14.75 -36.97
N LYS A 449 15.99 -13.57 -36.51
CA LYS A 449 16.46 -12.49 -37.39
C LYS A 449 17.73 -12.86 -38.15
N THR A 450 18.65 -13.57 -37.50
CA THR A 450 19.88 -14.07 -38.14
C THR A 450 19.54 -15.19 -39.14
N ILE A 451 18.64 -16.09 -38.78
CA ILE A 451 18.12 -17.14 -39.68
C ILE A 451 17.52 -16.50 -40.94
N PHE A 452 16.61 -15.54 -40.78
CA PHE A 452 15.97 -14.83 -41.90
C PHE A 452 17.00 -14.22 -42.86
N LYS A 453 18.09 -13.65 -42.33
CA LYS A 453 19.16 -13.05 -43.16
C LYS A 453 20.02 -14.10 -43.87
N ASN A 454 20.30 -15.22 -43.22
CA ASN A 454 21.24 -16.23 -43.72
C ASN A 454 20.54 -17.22 -44.69
N GLU A 455 19.30 -17.60 -44.43
CA GLU A 455 18.52 -18.54 -45.24
C GLU A 455 17.71 -17.83 -46.33
N LYS A 456 18.39 -17.43 -47.41
CA LYS A 456 17.75 -16.70 -48.53
C LYS A 456 16.56 -17.45 -49.15
N THR A 457 16.64 -18.77 -49.28
CA THR A 457 15.54 -19.57 -49.86
C THR A 457 14.27 -19.47 -49.02
N PHE A 458 14.40 -19.57 -47.69
CA PHE A 458 13.27 -19.44 -46.79
C PHE A 458 12.75 -18.00 -46.74
N ALA A 459 13.63 -17.00 -46.69
CA ALA A 459 13.25 -15.59 -46.76
C ALA A 459 12.47 -15.25 -48.04
N ASN A 460 12.86 -15.82 -49.20
CA ASN A 460 12.11 -15.68 -50.45
C ASN A 460 10.71 -16.31 -50.37
N SER A 461 10.56 -17.45 -49.68
CA SER A 461 9.23 -18.01 -49.43
C SER A 461 8.37 -17.08 -48.56
N LEU A 462 8.95 -16.45 -47.53
CA LEU A 462 8.25 -15.48 -46.70
C LEU A 462 7.89 -14.19 -47.46
N LEU A 463 8.70 -13.78 -48.45
CA LEU A 463 8.35 -12.71 -49.37
C LEU A 463 7.11 -13.07 -50.20
N LEU A 464 7.02 -14.29 -50.72
CA LEU A 464 5.88 -14.73 -51.52
C LEU A 464 4.59 -14.87 -50.68
N ILE A 465 4.70 -15.39 -49.45
CA ILE A 465 3.54 -15.67 -48.59
C ILE A 465 3.08 -14.42 -47.84
N PHE A 466 4.01 -13.64 -47.28
CA PHE A 466 3.71 -12.48 -46.42
C PHE A 466 3.99 -11.13 -47.08
N GLY A 467 4.61 -11.10 -48.27
CA GLY A 467 5.12 -9.86 -48.85
C GLY A 467 6.22 -9.22 -48.01
N ALA A 468 6.97 -9.99 -47.22
CA ALA A 468 8.00 -9.48 -46.32
C ALA A 468 9.37 -9.47 -47.01
N ILE A 469 9.92 -8.28 -47.25
CA ILE A 469 11.22 -8.10 -47.92
C ILE A 469 12.35 -8.08 -46.89
N LYS A 470 12.11 -7.43 -45.75
CA LYS A 470 13.03 -7.37 -44.60
C LYS A 470 12.36 -7.93 -43.35
N TYR A 471 13.17 -8.29 -42.35
CA TYR A 471 12.67 -8.86 -41.09
C TYR A 471 11.66 -7.93 -40.39
N GLU A 472 11.86 -6.62 -40.46
CA GLU A 472 10.98 -5.62 -39.87
C GLU A 472 9.57 -5.63 -40.49
N ASP A 473 9.42 -6.11 -41.72
CA ASP A 473 8.12 -6.25 -42.36
C ASP A 473 7.29 -7.36 -41.69
N LEU A 474 7.95 -8.42 -41.18
CA LEU A 474 7.27 -9.49 -40.43
C LEU A 474 6.69 -8.96 -39.11
N ILE A 475 7.41 -8.04 -38.45
CA ILE A 475 6.95 -7.39 -37.21
C ILE A 475 5.75 -6.50 -37.52
N THR A 476 5.87 -5.65 -38.54
CA THR A 476 4.83 -4.67 -38.90
C THR A 476 3.54 -5.34 -39.38
N LYS A 477 3.65 -6.52 -40.00
CA LYS A 477 2.53 -7.32 -40.50
C LYS A 477 2.01 -8.36 -39.51
N ASP A 478 2.53 -8.36 -38.27
CA ASP A 478 2.17 -9.29 -37.21
C ASP A 478 2.23 -10.77 -37.64
N CYS A 479 3.29 -11.15 -38.37
CA CYS A 479 3.48 -12.52 -38.88
C CYS A 479 4.81 -13.15 -38.46
N VAL A 480 5.50 -12.59 -37.45
CA VAL A 480 6.75 -13.16 -36.92
C VAL A 480 6.54 -14.57 -36.37
N ASN A 481 5.49 -14.78 -35.57
CA ASN A 481 5.18 -16.08 -34.98
C ASN A 481 4.82 -17.10 -36.06
N ASP A 482 4.00 -16.71 -37.03
CA ASP A 482 3.63 -17.54 -38.18
C ASP A 482 4.88 -17.97 -38.98
N ALA A 483 5.77 -17.02 -39.26
CA ALA A 483 7.04 -17.27 -39.95
C ALA A 483 7.95 -18.23 -39.16
N LEU A 484 8.05 -18.04 -37.85
CA LEU A 484 8.86 -18.90 -36.98
C LEU A 484 8.31 -20.32 -36.93
N LEU A 485 6.99 -20.50 -36.84
CA LEU A 485 6.34 -21.81 -36.88
C LEU A 485 6.62 -22.54 -38.21
N LEU A 486 6.45 -21.84 -39.34
CA LEU A 486 6.77 -22.40 -40.66
C LEU A 486 8.25 -22.81 -40.77
N TRP A 487 9.15 -22.01 -40.18
CA TRP A 487 10.57 -22.34 -40.14
C TRP A 487 10.86 -23.59 -39.30
N ILE A 488 10.24 -23.72 -38.12
CA ILE A 488 10.37 -24.92 -37.28
C ILE A 488 9.88 -26.15 -38.05
N VAL A 489 8.70 -26.07 -38.68
CA VAL A 489 8.14 -27.18 -39.48
C VAL A 489 9.06 -27.56 -40.64
N LYS A 490 9.60 -26.59 -41.37
CA LYS A 490 10.62 -26.82 -42.41
C LYS A 490 11.83 -27.55 -41.82
N SER A 491 12.37 -27.05 -40.71
CA SER A 491 13.60 -27.56 -40.11
C SER A 491 13.47 -28.99 -39.61
N VAL A 492 12.30 -29.37 -39.09
CA VAL A 492 12.00 -30.74 -38.68
C VAL A 492 11.92 -31.70 -39.86
N ASN A 493 11.31 -31.26 -40.97
CA ASN A 493 11.12 -32.07 -42.17
C ASN A 493 12.36 -32.15 -43.09
N ASP A 494 13.33 -31.25 -42.92
CA ASP A 494 14.55 -31.24 -43.70
C ASP A 494 15.47 -32.40 -43.30
N LYS A 495 15.61 -33.40 -44.17
CA LYS A 495 16.47 -34.58 -43.94
C LYS A 495 17.97 -34.30 -44.12
N THR A 496 18.34 -33.14 -44.64
CA THR A 496 19.71 -32.82 -45.06
C THR A 496 20.45 -31.88 -44.11
N SER A 497 19.74 -31.02 -43.38
CA SER A 497 20.35 -30.09 -42.42
C SER A 497 20.74 -30.76 -41.09
N LYS A 498 22.02 -30.62 -40.70
CA LYS A 498 22.56 -30.94 -39.36
C LYS A 498 22.46 -29.76 -38.37
N GLN A 499 22.12 -28.56 -38.85
CA GLN A 499 22.22 -27.31 -38.08
C GLN A 499 21.12 -27.16 -37.01
N ASP A 500 20.08 -27.99 -37.09
CA ASP A 500 18.85 -27.90 -36.29
C ASP A 500 18.59 -29.16 -35.45
N SER A 501 19.64 -29.86 -35.05
CA SER A 501 19.52 -31.15 -34.33
C SER A 501 18.69 -31.05 -33.05
N PHE A 502 18.86 -29.97 -32.28
CA PHE A 502 18.08 -29.74 -31.07
C PHE A 502 16.60 -29.50 -31.39
N ILE A 503 16.27 -28.79 -32.48
CA ILE A 503 14.87 -28.53 -32.88
C ILE A 503 14.17 -29.85 -33.21
N LYS A 504 14.84 -30.73 -33.96
CA LYS A 504 14.32 -32.07 -34.28
C LYS A 504 14.12 -32.91 -33.03
N GLN A 505 15.10 -32.89 -32.13
CA GLN A 505 15.02 -33.62 -30.87
C GLN A 505 13.88 -33.09 -30.00
N THR A 506 13.82 -31.78 -29.75
CA THR A 506 12.77 -31.15 -28.94
C THR A 506 11.39 -31.33 -29.58
N PHE A 507 11.26 -31.23 -30.90
CA PHE A 507 9.99 -31.49 -31.59
C PHE A 507 9.51 -32.93 -31.36
N LYS A 508 10.44 -33.91 -31.43
CA LYS A 508 10.11 -35.30 -31.13
C LYS A 508 9.71 -35.50 -29.68
N GLU A 509 10.50 -35.00 -28.73
CA GLU A 509 10.21 -35.09 -27.29
C GLU A 509 8.85 -34.49 -26.93
N VAL A 510 8.51 -33.32 -27.49
CA VAL A 510 7.20 -32.68 -27.29
C VAL A 510 6.11 -33.48 -27.99
N SER A 511 6.30 -33.92 -29.24
CA SER A 511 5.31 -34.74 -29.96
C SER A 511 5.00 -36.05 -29.25
N ASP A 512 5.98 -36.64 -28.57
CA ASP A 512 5.82 -37.93 -27.86
C ASP A 512 5.12 -37.76 -26.50
N SER A 513 5.08 -36.54 -25.94
CA SER A 513 4.54 -36.24 -24.60
C SER A 513 3.33 -35.33 -24.57
N ILE A 514 3.05 -34.59 -25.65
CA ILE A 514 1.96 -33.61 -25.71
C ILE A 514 0.61 -34.31 -25.87
N VAL A 515 -0.35 -33.94 -25.03
CA VAL A 515 -1.76 -34.26 -25.21
C VAL A 515 -2.41 -33.06 -25.89
N ILE A 516 -2.93 -33.26 -27.11
CA ILE A 516 -3.58 -32.18 -27.87
C ILE A 516 -5.04 -32.09 -27.42
N GLU A 517 -5.37 -31.00 -26.73
CA GLU A 517 -6.72 -30.73 -26.27
C GLU A 517 -7.52 -29.95 -27.33
N LYS A 518 -8.85 -29.92 -27.18
CA LYS A 518 -9.74 -29.23 -28.14
C LYS A 518 -9.46 -27.73 -28.23
N GLU A 519 -9.04 -27.14 -27.13
CA GLU A 519 -8.67 -25.73 -27.01
C GLU A 519 -7.42 -25.40 -27.81
N ASP A 520 -6.41 -26.29 -27.80
CA ASP A 520 -5.18 -26.15 -28.60
C ASP A 520 -5.49 -26.12 -30.10
N VAL A 521 -6.35 -27.04 -30.57
CA VAL A 521 -6.77 -27.09 -31.98
C VAL A 521 -7.51 -25.82 -32.39
N THR A 522 -8.35 -25.30 -31.49
CA THR A 522 -9.14 -24.08 -31.74
C THR A 522 -8.24 -22.85 -31.83
N GLN A 523 -7.22 -22.76 -30.99
CA GLN A 523 -6.25 -21.66 -30.98
C GLN A 523 -5.50 -21.52 -32.30
N PHE A 524 -5.11 -22.65 -32.92
CA PHE A 524 -4.36 -22.65 -34.19
C PHE A 524 -5.23 -22.74 -35.44
N LEU A 525 -6.56 -22.83 -35.30
CA LEU A 525 -7.47 -23.00 -36.43
C LEU A 525 -7.40 -21.83 -37.42
N SER A 526 -7.21 -20.60 -36.92
CA SER A 526 -7.05 -19.40 -37.75
C SER A 526 -5.78 -19.48 -38.61
N PHE A 527 -4.67 -19.93 -38.03
CA PHE A 527 -3.40 -20.16 -38.73
C PHE A 527 -3.56 -21.22 -39.83
N TYR A 528 -4.19 -22.37 -39.51
CA TYR A 528 -4.44 -23.41 -40.51
C TYR A 528 -5.37 -22.92 -41.62
N LYS A 529 -6.45 -22.20 -41.31
CA LYS A 529 -7.34 -21.63 -42.35
C LYS A 529 -6.61 -20.66 -43.26
N LYS A 530 -5.73 -19.84 -42.69
CA LYS A 530 -5.00 -18.80 -43.41
C LYS A 530 -3.94 -19.37 -44.36
N TYR A 531 -3.23 -20.43 -43.95
CA TYR A 531 -2.06 -20.93 -44.70
C TYR A 531 -2.19 -22.36 -45.22
N PHE A 532 -3.09 -23.16 -44.66
CA PHE A 532 -3.29 -24.58 -44.98
C PHE A 532 -4.80 -24.94 -45.04
N PRO A 533 -5.59 -24.29 -45.91
CA PRO A 533 -7.06 -24.41 -45.92
C PRO A 533 -7.56 -25.86 -46.02
N ASN A 534 -6.92 -26.68 -46.86
CA ASN A 534 -7.29 -28.09 -47.03
C ASN A 534 -7.08 -28.93 -45.75
N LEU A 535 -6.09 -28.59 -44.91
CA LEU A 535 -5.89 -29.24 -43.61
C LEU A 535 -6.94 -28.76 -42.60
N SER A 536 -7.34 -27.49 -42.66
CA SER A 536 -8.34 -26.93 -41.75
C SER A 536 -9.72 -27.60 -41.88
N GLU A 537 -10.13 -27.95 -43.11
CA GLU A 537 -11.39 -28.68 -43.38
C GLU A 537 -11.38 -30.10 -42.79
N LYS A 538 -10.22 -30.75 -42.77
CA LYS A 538 -10.05 -32.10 -42.22
C LYS A 538 -10.20 -32.12 -40.69
N TYR A 539 -9.64 -31.13 -40.00
CA TYR A 539 -9.75 -30.99 -38.53
C TYR A 539 -11.14 -30.53 -38.06
N GLN A 540 -11.86 -29.74 -38.87
CA GLN A 540 -13.27 -29.42 -38.59
C GLN A 540 -14.15 -30.66 -38.63
N ARG A 541 -13.92 -31.61 -39.56
CA ARG A 541 -14.71 -32.85 -39.64
C ARG A 541 -14.45 -33.83 -38.48
N SER A 542 -13.22 -33.91 -37.97
CA SER A 542 -12.87 -34.79 -36.84
C SER A 542 -13.33 -34.27 -35.47
N THR A 543 -13.58 -32.97 -35.34
CA THR A 543 -14.13 -32.39 -34.09
C THR A 543 -15.66 -32.48 -34.02
N THR A 544 -16.36 -32.54 -35.15
CA THR A 544 -17.81 -32.81 -35.19
C THR A 544 -18.15 -34.30 -34.96
N SER A 545 -17.27 -35.23 -35.35
CA SER A 545 -17.51 -36.68 -35.14
C SER A 545 -17.39 -37.14 -33.68
N ALA A 546 -16.81 -36.33 -32.80
CA ALA A 546 -16.74 -36.62 -31.35
C ALA A 546 -17.98 -36.16 -30.56
N ILE A 547 -18.97 -35.53 -31.22
CA ILE A 547 -20.22 -35.05 -30.60
C ILE A 547 -21.40 -35.99 -30.93
N GLY A 548 -21.17 -37.04 -31.72
CA GLY A 548 -22.17 -38.02 -32.14
C GLY A 548 -21.72 -39.46 -31.93
N GLY A 549 -21.26 -39.79 -30.71
CA GLY A 549 -20.90 -41.15 -30.29
C GLY A 549 -21.11 -41.31 -28.79
#